data_AF-A0A812P0Z4-F1
#
_entry.id   AF-A0A812P0Z4-F1
#
_cell.length_a   1.000
_cell.length_b   1.000
_cell.length_c   1.000
_cell.angle_alpha   90.00
_cell.angle_beta   90.00
_cell.angle_gamma   90.00
#
_symmetry.space_group_name_H-M   'P 1'
#
loop_
_entity.id
_entity.type
_entity.pdbx_description
1 polymer ?
#
loop_
_entity_poly.entity_id
_entity_poly.type
_entity_poly.pdbx_seq_one_letter_code
_entity_poly.pdbx_strand_id
1 'polypeptide(L)'
;MKCGPMPFLLAALVARAVGSECAADGTCGEPDATGLLQANTGNIQVQGLQELSRREMTKVAANYTCEEACGMLGGLCLSDPSSQPCARRRAEGDQTWACSCDISLGLLDAGPYKPDPSAKLSASHFLMTHDSATGYIGKKDIIFSKFAQAQFVNLKTQLDCGARAFDLRLAQHDGKIYFHHGETPVFNWLSQQTLPGELPGLVDWVGEHPDELVIIMVGHCADKGFINYDSKDCTDEEFVKPFTDAGVAFESDCAKLRNMTLAGAMAAGALSNGGHLMAIYDDCVESNWKSSVDSIEKVKPYVEKTMEKERGSGDLFMVQSFIQQKFLMKQSTELNKDIASWITGSNLYDGVNFLEINTICASGMAISRSLGATISQADADTCIRRCKTDCPACEV
;
A
#
# COMPACT_ATOMS: atom_id res chain seq x y z
N MET A 1 19.10 -46.14 -2.83
CA MET A 1 18.43 -44.86 -2.49
C MET A 1 17.81 -45.03 -1.12
N LYS A 2 18.23 -44.21 -0.13
CA LYS A 2 17.75 -44.26 1.25
C LYS A 2 16.66 -43.19 1.41
N CYS A 3 15.45 -43.57 1.83
CA CYS A 3 14.42 -42.64 2.29
C CYS A 3 14.79 -42.16 3.70
N GLY A 4 14.87 -40.84 3.89
CA GLY A 4 15.13 -40.21 5.19
C GLY A 4 13.84 -39.99 6.00
N PRO A 5 13.90 -39.86 7.34
CA PRO A 5 12.71 -39.65 8.16
C PRO A 5 12.52 -38.17 8.57
N MET A 6 11.30 -37.68 8.44
CA MET A 6 10.64 -36.67 9.31
C MET A 6 9.14 -36.59 8.93
N PRO A 7 8.22 -36.17 9.84
CA PRO A 7 8.48 -35.47 11.11
C PRO A 7 7.72 -36.07 12.32
N PHE A 8 8.46 -36.42 13.38
CA PHE A 8 7.93 -36.65 14.73
C PHE A 8 7.56 -35.34 15.47
N LEU A 9 7.97 -34.18 14.94
CA LEU A 9 7.83 -32.89 15.62
C LEU A 9 6.38 -32.37 15.62
N LEU A 10 5.60 -32.66 14.58
CA LEU A 10 4.21 -32.19 14.44
C LEU A 10 3.27 -32.96 15.38
N ALA A 11 3.52 -34.26 15.58
CA ALA A 11 2.74 -35.11 16.49
C ALA A 11 2.93 -34.72 17.97
N ALA A 12 4.14 -34.31 18.36
CA ALA A 12 4.45 -33.89 19.74
C ALA A 12 3.79 -32.55 20.12
N LEU A 13 3.62 -31.64 19.15
CA LEU A 13 2.92 -30.36 19.35
C LEU A 13 1.41 -30.55 19.50
N VAL A 14 0.83 -31.49 18.74
CA VAL A 14 -0.60 -31.83 18.87
C VAL A 14 -0.87 -32.55 20.19
N ALA A 15 -0.06 -33.54 20.58
CA ALA A 15 -0.25 -34.30 21.82
C ALA A 15 -0.20 -33.43 23.10
N ARG A 16 0.58 -32.36 23.11
CA ARG A 16 0.65 -31.41 24.23
C ARG A 16 -0.58 -30.50 24.34
N ALA A 17 -1.29 -30.26 23.23
CA ALA A 17 -2.46 -29.39 23.21
C ALA A 17 -3.76 -30.11 23.65
N VAL A 18 -3.82 -31.45 23.54
CA VAL A 18 -5.04 -32.23 23.82
C VAL A 18 -5.10 -32.86 25.22
N GLY A 19 -4.09 -32.67 26.08
CA GLY A 19 -4.16 -33.14 27.46
C GLY A 19 -4.46 -34.63 27.62
N SER A 20 -3.84 -35.51 26.82
CA SER A 20 -3.96 -36.95 27.03
C SER A 20 -3.11 -37.37 28.24
N GLU A 21 -3.76 -37.64 29.37
CA GLU A 21 -3.14 -38.36 30.48
C GLU A 21 -2.82 -39.78 30.02
N CYS A 22 -1.54 -40.10 29.84
CA CYS A 22 -1.12 -41.49 29.76
C CYS A 22 -1.13 -42.08 31.17
N ALA A 23 -1.63 -43.31 31.31
CA ALA A 23 -1.54 -44.02 32.57
C ALA A 23 -0.08 -44.23 32.97
N ALA A 24 0.20 -44.32 34.27
CA ALA A 24 1.55 -44.47 34.82
C ALA A 24 2.29 -45.74 34.33
N ASP A 25 1.59 -46.67 33.67
CA ASP A 25 2.15 -47.88 33.08
C ASP A 25 2.62 -47.71 31.62
N GLY A 26 2.52 -46.50 31.06
CA GLY A 26 3.00 -46.19 29.71
C GLY A 26 2.05 -46.61 28.59
N THR A 27 0.82 -47.02 28.91
CA THR A 27 -0.22 -47.24 27.90
C THR A 27 -0.91 -45.91 27.56
N CYS A 28 -0.79 -45.47 26.31
CA CYS A 28 -1.58 -44.36 25.76
C CYS A 28 -2.55 -44.98 24.73
N GLY A 29 -3.85 -44.86 24.96
CA GLY A 29 -4.85 -45.32 24.01
C GLY A 29 -4.78 -44.51 22.71
N GLU A 30 -4.93 -45.16 21.55
CA GLU A 30 -5.05 -44.45 20.28
C GLU A 30 -6.28 -43.53 20.34
N PRO A 31 -6.14 -42.23 20.04
CA PRO A 31 -7.29 -41.33 20.08
C PRO A 31 -8.26 -41.67 18.96
N ASP A 32 -9.54 -41.74 19.30
CA ASP A 32 -10.63 -41.83 18.33
C ASP A 32 -10.63 -40.58 17.43
N ALA A 33 -10.14 -40.75 16.20
CA ALA A 33 -10.03 -39.70 15.19
C ALA A 33 -11.39 -39.09 14.81
N THR A 34 -12.50 -39.76 15.15
CA THR A 34 -13.85 -39.34 14.81
C THR A 34 -14.36 -38.19 15.69
N GLY A 35 -13.86 -38.08 16.94
CA GLY A 35 -14.18 -36.97 17.85
C GLY A 35 -13.36 -35.70 17.60
N LEU A 36 -12.14 -35.84 17.06
CA LEU A 36 -11.21 -34.73 16.79
C LEU A 36 -11.63 -33.85 15.60
N LEU A 37 -12.40 -34.40 14.65
CA LEU A 37 -12.95 -33.65 13.53
C LEU A 37 -14.21 -32.85 13.87
N GLN A 38 -14.79 -33.03 15.07
CA GLN A 38 -15.98 -32.29 15.53
C GLN A 38 -15.66 -31.19 16.56
N ALA A 39 -14.41 -31.11 17.04
CA ALA A 39 -13.96 -30.05 17.94
C ALA A 39 -13.44 -28.83 17.16
N ASN A 40 -14.36 -27.94 16.81
CA ASN A 40 -14.18 -26.49 16.66
C ASN A 40 -12.81 -26.03 16.11
N THR A 41 -12.48 -26.42 14.88
CA THR A 41 -11.27 -26.00 14.14
C THR A 41 -11.11 -24.47 14.06
N GLY A 42 -12.23 -23.73 14.10
CA GLY A 42 -12.23 -22.27 14.18
C GLY A 42 -11.63 -21.72 15.48
N ASN A 43 -11.95 -22.30 16.64
CA ASN A 43 -11.43 -21.78 17.93
C ASN A 43 -9.93 -22.02 18.11
N ILE A 44 -9.40 -23.14 17.61
CA ILE A 44 -7.97 -23.46 17.71
C ILE A 44 -7.14 -22.57 16.77
N GLN A 45 -7.63 -22.28 15.57
CA GLN A 45 -6.98 -21.34 14.65
C GLN A 45 -6.97 -19.92 15.22
N VAL A 46 -8.08 -19.45 15.78
CA VAL A 46 -8.19 -18.11 16.39
C VAL A 46 -7.26 -17.97 17.60
N GLN A 47 -7.23 -18.95 18.51
CA GLN A 47 -6.32 -18.92 19.67
C GLN A 47 -4.85 -18.99 19.26
N GLY A 48 -4.51 -19.80 18.26
CA GLY A 48 -3.15 -19.90 17.71
C GLY A 48 -2.69 -18.58 17.09
N LEU A 49 -3.55 -17.92 16.32
CA LEU A 49 -3.24 -16.63 15.69
C LEU A 49 -3.16 -15.48 16.71
N GLN A 50 -4.02 -15.51 17.74
CA GLN A 50 -3.95 -14.58 18.86
C GLN A 50 -2.62 -14.72 19.61
N GLU A 51 -2.17 -15.93 19.91
CA GLU A 51 -0.90 -16.14 20.62
C GLU A 51 0.33 -15.83 19.77
N LEU A 52 0.29 -16.11 18.45
CA LEU A 52 1.36 -15.78 17.52
C LEU A 52 1.50 -14.26 17.38
N SER A 53 0.38 -13.57 17.25
CA SER A 53 0.37 -12.11 17.19
C SER A 53 0.70 -11.45 18.52
N ARG A 54 0.36 -12.08 19.65
CA ARG A 54 0.80 -11.67 20.99
C ARG A 54 2.33 -11.70 21.07
N ARG A 55 2.97 -12.77 20.57
CA ARG A 55 4.44 -12.89 20.55
C ARG A 55 5.11 -11.87 19.63
N GLU A 56 4.57 -11.64 18.45
CA GLU A 56 5.09 -10.61 17.54
C GLU A 56 4.88 -9.21 18.11
N MET A 57 3.72 -8.93 18.72
CA MET A 57 3.49 -7.70 19.47
C MET A 57 4.50 -7.50 20.58
N THR A 58 4.86 -8.53 21.35
CA THR A 58 5.86 -8.41 22.42
C THR A 58 7.25 -8.04 21.85
N LYS A 59 7.62 -8.55 20.67
CA LYS A 59 8.89 -8.20 20.00
C LYS A 59 8.89 -6.77 19.47
N VAL A 60 7.78 -6.35 18.83
CA VAL A 60 7.63 -5.00 18.28
C VAL A 60 7.53 -3.99 19.42
N ALA A 61 6.65 -4.19 20.39
CA ALA A 61 6.42 -3.27 21.52
C ALA A 61 7.60 -3.11 22.48
N ALA A 62 8.64 -3.94 22.38
CA ALA A 62 9.87 -3.76 23.16
C ALA A 62 10.55 -2.41 22.89
N ASN A 63 10.40 -1.87 21.67
CA ASN A 63 11.02 -0.62 21.23
C ASN A 63 10.02 0.47 20.84
N TYR A 64 8.72 0.21 20.96
CA TYR A 64 7.65 1.11 20.52
C TYR A 64 6.60 1.31 21.62
N THR A 65 5.84 2.39 21.51
CA THR A 65 4.57 2.53 22.22
C THR A 65 3.58 1.48 21.72
N CYS A 66 2.54 1.20 22.50
CA CYS A 66 1.55 0.22 22.10
C CYS A 66 0.70 0.67 20.91
N GLU A 67 0.55 1.98 20.72
CA GLU A 67 -0.12 2.56 19.56
C GLU A 67 0.68 2.34 18.28
N GLU A 68 1.97 2.68 18.30
CA GLU A 68 2.89 2.44 17.19
C GLU A 68 2.99 0.94 16.85
N ALA A 69 3.15 0.09 17.86
CA ALA A 69 3.22 -1.36 17.64
C ALA A 69 1.92 -1.92 17.05
N CYS A 70 0.78 -1.36 17.44
CA CYS A 70 -0.53 -1.77 16.93
C CYS A 70 -0.74 -1.33 15.47
N GLY A 71 -0.39 -0.08 15.14
CA GLY A 71 -0.42 0.45 13.78
C GLY A 71 0.49 -0.33 12.82
N MET A 72 1.71 -0.68 13.25
CA MET A 72 2.66 -1.47 12.43
C MET A 72 2.11 -2.86 12.07
N LEU A 73 1.33 -3.46 12.96
CA LEU A 73 0.71 -4.77 12.75
C LEU A 73 -0.64 -4.66 12.03
N GLY A 74 -1.04 -3.45 11.60
CA GLY A 74 -2.33 -3.22 10.95
C GLY A 74 -3.53 -3.40 11.88
N GLY A 75 -3.31 -3.36 13.21
CA GLY A 75 -4.39 -3.43 14.18
C GLY A 75 -4.85 -2.05 14.63
N LEU A 76 -6.04 -2.02 15.22
CA LEU A 76 -6.61 -0.81 15.81
C LEU A 76 -6.41 -0.81 17.32
N CYS A 77 -6.02 0.34 17.85
CA CYS A 77 -6.04 0.59 19.29
C CYS A 77 -7.49 0.72 19.73
N LEU A 78 -8.05 -0.33 20.32
CA LEU A 78 -9.36 -0.23 20.96
C LEU A 78 -9.22 0.66 22.21
N SER A 79 -9.82 1.84 22.14
CA SER A 79 -10.10 2.65 23.32
C SER A 79 -11.35 2.11 24.00
N ASP A 80 -11.17 1.40 25.11
CA ASP A 80 -12.27 1.25 26.08
C ASP A 80 -12.51 2.64 26.69
N PRO A 81 -13.75 3.20 26.66
CA PRO A 81 -14.06 4.52 27.22
C PRO A 81 -13.71 4.67 28.70
N SER A 82 -13.39 3.58 29.41
CA SER A 82 -12.95 3.56 30.81
C SER A 82 -11.43 3.42 31.03
N SER A 83 -10.61 3.24 29.98
CA SER A 83 -9.16 3.05 30.12
C SER A 83 -8.34 3.83 29.09
N GLN A 84 -7.07 4.11 29.40
CA GLN A 84 -6.17 4.75 28.44
C GLN A 84 -6.06 3.90 27.16
N PRO A 85 -6.20 4.49 25.95
CA PRO A 85 -6.04 3.78 24.69
C PRO A 85 -4.70 3.03 24.67
N CYS A 86 -4.73 1.74 24.33
CA CYS A 86 -3.51 0.94 24.17
C CYS A 86 -2.57 0.94 25.39
N ALA A 87 -3.09 0.91 26.62
CA ALA A 87 -2.24 0.76 27.80
C ALA A 87 -1.48 -0.59 27.77
N ARG A 88 -0.19 -0.56 28.10
CA ARG A 88 0.60 -1.77 28.38
C ARG A 88 -0.10 -2.53 29.50
N ARG A 89 -0.63 -3.72 29.20
CA ARG A 89 -1.16 -4.63 30.23
C ARG A 89 -0.15 -5.74 30.46
N ARG A 90 0.06 -6.10 31.72
CA ARG A 90 0.61 -7.41 32.03
C ARG A 90 -0.49 -8.41 31.74
N ALA A 91 -0.22 -9.39 30.90
CA ALA A 91 -1.13 -10.52 30.78
C ALA A 91 -1.20 -11.23 32.13
N GLU A 92 -2.39 -11.65 32.55
CA GLU A 92 -2.56 -12.38 33.80
C GLU A 92 -1.64 -13.62 33.80
N GLY A 93 -0.75 -13.69 34.79
CA GLY A 93 0.21 -14.80 34.94
C GLY A 93 1.52 -14.67 34.18
N ASP A 94 1.76 -13.62 33.40
CA ASP A 94 2.97 -13.42 32.60
C ASP A 94 3.78 -12.19 33.09
N GLN A 95 5.11 -12.29 33.12
CA GLN A 95 5.98 -11.14 33.41
C GLN A 95 6.19 -10.23 32.19
N THR A 96 5.70 -10.65 31.01
CA THR A 96 5.85 -9.90 29.78
C THR A 96 4.71 -8.89 29.57
N TRP A 97 5.08 -7.71 29.08
CA TRP A 97 4.12 -6.66 28.73
C TRP A 97 3.56 -6.92 27.34
N ALA A 98 2.24 -6.82 27.18
CA ALA A 98 1.57 -6.92 25.89
C ALA A 98 0.70 -5.67 25.65
N CYS A 99 0.63 -5.27 24.39
CA CYS A 99 -0.28 -4.22 23.96
C CYS A 99 -1.65 -4.83 23.68
N SER A 100 -2.72 -4.17 24.11
CA SER A 100 -4.09 -4.55 23.73
C SER A 100 -4.37 -3.99 22.35
N CYS A 101 -3.78 -4.61 21.33
CA CYS A 101 -4.06 -4.29 19.94
C CYS A 101 -5.13 -5.22 19.41
N ASP A 102 -6.21 -4.68 18.87
CA ASP A 102 -7.15 -5.45 18.07
C ASP A 102 -6.64 -5.53 16.64
N ILE A 103 -5.77 -6.51 16.43
CA ILE A 103 -5.35 -6.97 15.12
C ILE A 103 -6.44 -7.81 14.42
N SER A 104 -7.48 -8.24 15.14
CA SER A 104 -8.52 -9.11 14.57
C SER A 104 -9.30 -8.39 13.47
N LEU A 105 -9.38 -7.07 13.53
CA LEU A 105 -9.99 -6.24 12.48
C LEU A 105 -9.11 -6.05 11.24
N GLY A 106 -7.78 -6.26 11.33
CA GLY A 106 -6.84 -6.02 10.21
C GLY A 106 -6.16 -7.26 9.63
N LEU A 107 -6.12 -8.38 10.38
CA LEU A 107 -5.33 -9.57 10.00
C LEU A 107 -6.14 -10.87 9.89
N LEU A 108 -7.37 -10.92 10.40
CA LEU A 108 -8.00 -12.23 10.68
C LEU A 108 -9.20 -12.65 9.84
N ASP A 109 -9.77 -11.83 8.94
CA ASP A 109 -10.85 -12.35 8.08
C ASP A 109 -11.09 -11.65 6.73
N ALA A 110 -10.37 -10.58 6.41
CA ALA A 110 -10.17 -10.23 5.01
C ALA A 110 -9.10 -11.20 4.48
N GLY A 111 -9.46 -12.47 4.24
CA GLY A 111 -8.60 -13.38 3.49
C GLY A 111 -8.05 -12.63 2.26
N PRO A 112 -6.79 -12.87 1.86
CA PRO A 112 -6.07 -12.00 0.93
C PRO A 112 -7.00 -11.68 -0.22
N TYR A 113 -7.46 -10.43 -0.30
CA TYR A 113 -8.30 -10.00 -1.41
C TYR A 113 -7.41 -10.17 -2.64
N LYS A 114 -7.59 -11.31 -3.31
CA LYS A 114 -6.93 -11.59 -4.57
C LYS A 114 -7.84 -10.97 -5.60
N PRO A 115 -7.45 -9.85 -6.22
CA PRO A 115 -8.30 -9.25 -7.22
C PRO A 115 -8.57 -10.30 -8.30
N ASP A 116 -9.84 -10.42 -8.68
CA ASP A 116 -10.27 -11.40 -9.69
C ASP A 116 -9.55 -11.06 -11.01
N PRO A 117 -8.67 -11.94 -11.54
CA PRO A 117 -7.93 -11.65 -12.76
C PRO A 117 -8.84 -11.41 -13.98
N SER A 118 -10.10 -11.89 -13.92
CA SER A 118 -11.11 -11.67 -14.96
C SER A 118 -11.88 -10.36 -14.81
N ALA A 119 -11.80 -9.71 -13.63
CA ALA A 119 -12.40 -8.39 -13.44
C ALA A 119 -11.79 -7.36 -14.38
N LYS A 120 -12.58 -6.34 -14.72
CA LYS A 120 -12.09 -5.19 -15.50
C LYS A 120 -11.01 -4.46 -14.72
N LEU A 121 -10.05 -3.88 -15.43
CA LEU A 121 -9.02 -3.04 -14.82
C LEU A 121 -9.64 -1.88 -14.03
N SER A 122 -10.72 -1.29 -14.56
CA SER A 122 -11.51 -0.25 -13.88
C SER A 122 -12.28 -0.70 -12.64
N ALA A 123 -12.33 -2.00 -12.37
CA ALA A 123 -12.89 -2.56 -11.13
C ALA A 123 -11.80 -3.05 -10.15
N SER A 124 -10.52 -2.94 -10.53
CA SER A 124 -9.39 -3.36 -9.69
C SER A 124 -8.93 -2.19 -8.83
N HIS A 125 -8.65 -2.46 -7.56
CA HIS A 125 -8.29 -1.46 -6.56
C HIS A 125 -6.77 -1.28 -6.51
N PHE A 126 -6.32 -0.03 -6.61
CA PHE A 126 -4.91 0.34 -6.48
C PHE A 126 -4.76 1.48 -5.47
N LEU A 127 -3.83 1.33 -4.54
CA LEU A 127 -3.32 2.47 -3.79
C LEU A 127 -2.38 3.28 -4.68
N MET A 128 -2.76 4.51 -4.98
CA MET A 128 -1.98 5.47 -5.74
C MET A 128 -1.37 6.53 -4.83
N THR A 129 -0.11 6.89 -5.07
CA THR A 129 0.53 8.02 -4.41
C THR A 129 0.47 9.27 -5.29
N HIS A 130 -0.19 10.32 -4.83
CA HIS A 130 -0.24 11.61 -5.52
C HIS A 130 1.17 12.19 -5.65
N ASP A 131 1.48 12.76 -6.82
CA ASP A 131 2.76 13.40 -7.11
C ASP A 131 3.94 12.55 -6.64
N SER A 132 3.95 11.27 -7.04
CA SER A 132 4.70 10.21 -6.35
C SER A 132 6.19 10.51 -6.24
N ALA A 133 6.76 11.14 -7.28
CA ALA A 133 8.17 11.45 -7.34
C ALA A 133 8.61 12.58 -6.40
N THR A 134 7.70 13.31 -5.77
CA THR A 134 8.05 14.38 -4.82
C THR A 134 8.77 13.87 -3.57
N GLY A 135 8.80 12.55 -3.35
CA GLY A 135 9.70 11.89 -2.39
C GLY A 135 11.20 12.08 -2.66
N TYR A 136 11.57 12.56 -3.85
CA TYR A 136 12.93 12.94 -4.18
C TYR A 136 13.29 14.38 -3.78
N ILE A 137 12.33 15.18 -3.29
CA ILE A 137 12.62 16.50 -2.73
C ILE A 137 13.53 16.33 -1.51
N GLY A 138 14.77 16.79 -1.64
CA GLY A 138 15.77 16.63 -0.59
C GLY A 138 15.38 17.37 0.67
N LYS A 139 15.73 16.82 1.85
CA LYS A 139 15.46 17.44 3.17
C LYS A 139 16.00 18.87 3.34
N LYS A 140 16.98 19.26 2.51
CA LYS A 140 17.57 20.60 2.50
C LYS A 140 16.78 21.60 1.63
N ASP A 141 15.87 21.11 0.82
CA ASP A 141 15.03 21.90 -0.08
C ASP A 141 13.74 22.35 0.64
N ILE A 142 13.92 23.22 1.63
CA ILE A 142 12.85 23.65 2.54
C ILE A 142 11.72 24.35 1.78
N ILE A 143 12.03 25.00 0.65
CA ILE A 143 11.02 25.66 -0.17
C ILE A 143 10.16 24.59 -0.83
N PHE A 144 10.73 23.74 -1.69
CA PHE A 144 9.89 22.77 -2.38
C PHE A 144 9.27 21.72 -1.44
N SER A 145 9.92 21.42 -0.31
CA SER A 145 9.32 20.57 0.74
C SER A 145 7.99 21.11 1.28
N LYS A 146 7.82 22.44 1.35
CA LYS A 146 6.57 23.05 1.83
C LYS A 146 5.49 23.23 0.76
N PHE A 147 5.89 23.39 -0.49
CA PHE A 147 4.99 23.80 -1.58
C PHE A 147 4.68 22.68 -2.58
N ALA A 148 5.53 21.65 -2.64
CA ALA A 148 5.46 20.60 -3.66
C ALA A 148 5.49 19.18 -3.10
N GLN A 149 5.99 18.98 -1.88
CA GLN A 149 6.17 17.62 -1.37
C GLN A 149 4.86 16.95 -0.97
N ALA A 150 4.46 15.92 -1.70
CA ALA A 150 3.44 14.97 -1.29
C ALA A 150 4.10 13.79 -0.57
N GLN A 151 5.07 13.13 -1.22
CA GLN A 151 5.73 11.94 -0.67
C GLN A 151 7.04 12.24 0.06
N PHE A 152 7.46 11.34 0.96
CA PHE A 152 8.73 11.47 1.71
C PHE A 152 9.80 10.46 1.35
N VAL A 153 9.42 9.40 0.63
CA VAL A 153 10.29 8.29 0.27
C VAL A 153 10.28 8.10 -1.23
N ASN A 154 11.36 7.52 -1.78
CA ASN A 154 11.48 7.28 -3.22
C ASN A 154 10.43 6.26 -3.74
N LEU A 155 10.29 6.16 -5.05
CA LEU A 155 9.27 5.33 -5.70
C LEU A 155 9.36 3.85 -5.30
N LYS A 156 10.57 3.27 -5.24
CA LYS A 156 10.75 1.88 -4.80
C LYS A 156 10.26 1.66 -3.36
N THR A 157 10.59 2.58 -2.44
CA THR A 157 10.12 2.48 -1.06
C THR A 157 8.60 2.62 -0.97
N GLN A 158 7.98 3.39 -1.86
CA GLN A 158 6.50 3.45 -1.93
C GLN A 158 5.91 2.09 -2.32
N LEU A 159 6.54 1.33 -3.23
CA LEU A 159 6.15 -0.07 -3.51
C LEU A 159 6.30 -0.96 -2.29
N ASP A 160 7.42 -0.83 -1.57
CA ASP A 160 7.67 -1.56 -0.32
C ASP A 160 6.60 -1.24 0.74
N CYS A 161 6.05 -0.02 0.71
CA CYS A 161 4.94 0.43 1.55
C CYS A 161 3.54 0.06 1.03
N GLY A 162 3.45 -0.64 -0.10
CA GLY A 162 2.18 -1.14 -0.64
C GLY A 162 1.54 -0.26 -1.72
N ALA A 163 2.18 0.81 -2.20
CA ALA A 163 1.68 1.49 -3.40
C ALA A 163 1.73 0.53 -4.60
N ARG A 164 0.71 0.59 -5.46
CA ARG A 164 0.64 -0.16 -6.73
C ARG A 164 0.28 0.70 -7.93
N ALA A 165 0.09 2.01 -7.69
CA ALA A 165 -0.04 3.00 -8.74
C ALA A 165 0.76 4.26 -8.38
N PHE A 166 1.27 4.95 -9.39
CA PHE A 166 2.01 6.21 -9.27
C PHE A 166 1.42 7.29 -10.15
N ASP A 167 1.19 8.49 -9.62
CA ASP A 167 1.01 9.73 -10.39
C ASP A 167 2.40 10.34 -10.68
N LEU A 168 2.90 10.15 -11.91
CA LEU A 168 4.18 10.70 -12.35
C LEU A 168 4.00 11.85 -13.32
N ARG A 169 4.49 13.02 -12.90
CA ARG A 169 4.57 14.22 -13.73
C ARG A 169 5.97 14.38 -14.30
N LEU A 170 6.07 14.46 -15.63
CA LEU A 170 7.34 14.38 -16.36
C LEU A 170 7.71 15.70 -17.05
N ALA A 171 8.97 16.09 -16.97
CA ALA A 171 9.49 17.26 -17.66
C ALA A 171 10.78 16.93 -18.41
N GLN A 172 10.85 17.28 -19.68
CA GLN A 172 12.07 17.20 -20.46
C GLN A 172 12.96 18.40 -20.16
N HIS A 173 14.24 18.14 -19.89
CA HIS A 173 15.26 19.15 -19.69
C HIS A 173 16.62 18.60 -20.14
N ASP A 174 17.36 19.35 -20.97
CA ASP A 174 18.68 18.96 -21.49
C ASP A 174 18.73 17.55 -22.09
N GLY A 175 17.67 17.16 -22.83
CA GLY A 175 17.56 15.86 -23.49
C GLY A 175 17.31 14.68 -22.55
N LYS A 176 16.88 14.93 -21.30
CA LYS A 176 16.53 13.90 -20.32
C LYS A 176 15.15 14.17 -19.74
N ILE A 177 14.49 13.10 -19.30
CA ILE A 177 13.19 13.18 -18.64
C ILE A 177 13.40 13.17 -17.12
N TYR A 178 12.95 14.22 -16.47
CA TYR A 178 12.97 14.42 -15.04
C TYR A 178 11.55 14.36 -14.48
N PHE A 179 11.44 14.15 -13.18
CA PHE A 179 10.18 14.38 -12.47
C PHE A 179 10.02 15.86 -12.17
N HIS A 180 8.78 16.36 -12.19
CA HIS A 180 8.50 17.74 -11.78
C HIS A 180 7.22 17.84 -10.95
N HIS A 181 7.01 19.02 -10.37
CA HIS A 181 5.76 19.40 -9.75
C HIS A 181 5.54 20.90 -9.87
N GLY A 182 4.32 21.29 -10.22
CA GLY A 182 3.87 22.67 -10.30
C GLY A 182 3.55 23.10 -11.72
N GLU A 183 2.67 24.09 -11.83
CA GLU A 183 2.25 24.70 -13.10
C GLU A 183 2.64 26.18 -13.19
N THR A 184 3.20 26.74 -12.10
CA THR A 184 3.48 28.18 -12.01
C THR A 184 4.96 28.47 -12.11
N PRO A 185 5.38 29.51 -12.85
CA PRO A 185 6.79 29.83 -13.05
C PRO A 185 7.62 29.98 -11.76
N VAL A 186 6.96 30.29 -10.64
CA VAL A 186 7.62 30.57 -9.35
C VAL A 186 7.81 29.31 -8.50
N PHE A 187 6.96 28.29 -8.66
CA PHE A 187 6.92 27.12 -7.78
C PHE A 187 7.07 25.79 -8.53
N ASN A 188 7.77 25.80 -9.67
CA ASN A 188 8.06 24.58 -10.42
C ASN A 188 9.30 23.89 -9.87
N TRP A 189 9.08 22.76 -9.21
CA TRP A 189 10.14 21.87 -8.78
C TRP A 189 10.55 20.96 -9.94
N LEU A 190 11.86 20.85 -10.19
CA LEU A 190 12.42 19.79 -11.04
C LEU A 190 13.28 18.89 -10.16
N SER A 191 13.07 17.59 -10.25
CA SER A 191 13.86 16.61 -9.55
C SER A 191 15.33 16.60 -10.02
N GLN A 192 16.22 16.12 -9.16
CA GLN A 192 17.60 15.78 -9.55
C GLN A 192 17.67 14.37 -10.17
N GLN A 193 16.62 13.57 -9.96
CA GLN A 193 16.46 12.23 -10.48
C GLN A 193 15.75 12.27 -11.83
N THR A 194 16.15 11.36 -12.70
CA THR A 194 15.60 11.19 -14.04
C THR A 194 14.80 9.91 -14.11
N LEU A 195 13.74 9.89 -14.93
CA LEU A 195 12.93 8.69 -15.16
C LEU A 195 13.79 7.48 -15.61
N PRO A 196 14.70 7.58 -16.61
CA PRO A 196 15.60 6.47 -16.96
C PRO A 196 16.51 5.98 -15.83
N GLY A 197 16.79 6.83 -14.83
CA GLY A 197 17.64 6.48 -13.69
C GLY A 197 16.90 5.71 -12.60
N GLU A 198 15.60 5.98 -12.43
CA GLU A 198 14.79 5.37 -11.36
C GLU A 198 13.93 4.19 -11.87
N LEU A 199 13.53 4.20 -13.14
CA LEU A 199 12.67 3.17 -13.74
C LEU A 199 13.25 1.74 -13.62
N PRO A 200 14.58 1.50 -13.79
CA PRO A 200 15.15 0.16 -13.57
C PRO A 200 14.88 -0.41 -12.18
N GLY A 201 14.88 0.44 -11.14
CA GLY A 201 14.60 0.00 -9.77
C GLY A 201 13.16 -0.47 -9.57
N LEU A 202 12.21 0.05 -10.35
CA LEU A 202 10.82 -0.40 -10.36
C LEU A 202 10.66 -1.71 -11.15
N VAL A 203 11.33 -1.81 -12.30
CA VAL A 203 11.42 -3.04 -13.11
C VAL A 203 11.98 -4.19 -12.29
N ASP A 204 13.08 -3.96 -11.56
CA ASP A 204 13.68 -4.97 -10.68
C ASP A 204 12.71 -5.37 -9.57
N TRP A 205 12.06 -4.39 -8.93
CA TRP A 205 11.10 -4.66 -7.85
C TRP A 205 9.95 -5.56 -8.31
N VAL A 206 9.34 -5.29 -9.47
CA VAL A 206 8.24 -6.16 -9.95
C VAL A 206 8.72 -7.54 -10.37
N GLY A 207 10.00 -7.69 -10.75
CA GLY A 207 10.60 -9.02 -11.00
C GLY A 207 10.76 -9.85 -9.72
N GLU A 208 10.96 -9.20 -8.57
CA GLU A 208 10.95 -9.83 -7.25
C GLU A 208 9.52 -10.15 -6.77
N HIS A 209 8.51 -9.55 -7.40
CA HIS A 209 7.09 -9.63 -7.06
C HIS A 209 6.23 -10.01 -8.29
N PRO A 210 6.44 -11.20 -8.88
CA PRO A 210 5.85 -11.56 -10.18
C PRO A 210 4.31 -11.68 -10.17
N ASP A 211 3.69 -11.78 -9.00
CA ASP A 211 2.22 -11.83 -8.87
C ASP A 211 1.58 -10.43 -8.80
N GLU A 212 2.38 -9.36 -8.69
CA GLU A 212 1.92 -7.99 -8.51
C GLU A 212 1.88 -7.24 -9.85
N LEU A 213 0.89 -6.36 -10.02
CA LEU A 213 0.82 -5.37 -11.10
C LEU A 213 1.10 -3.98 -10.52
N VAL A 214 2.04 -3.26 -11.14
CA VAL A 214 2.29 -1.85 -10.86
C VAL A 214 1.88 -1.01 -12.07
N ILE A 215 1.17 0.09 -11.81
CA ILE A 215 0.74 1.07 -12.82
C ILE A 215 1.48 2.39 -12.62
N ILE A 216 2.03 2.94 -13.68
CA ILE A 216 2.54 4.31 -13.72
C ILE A 216 1.56 5.14 -14.55
N MET A 217 0.80 6.01 -13.90
CA MET A 217 0.02 7.02 -14.60
C MET A 217 0.94 8.17 -14.96
N VAL A 218 1.05 8.46 -16.25
CA VAL A 218 1.94 9.50 -16.79
C VAL A 218 1.10 10.67 -17.22
N GLY A 219 1.34 11.82 -16.59
CA GLY A 219 0.55 13.03 -16.79
C GLY A 219 1.36 14.31 -16.72
N HIS A 220 0.68 15.42 -17.00
CA HIS A 220 1.25 16.78 -16.90
C HIS A 220 2.63 16.93 -17.55
N CYS A 221 2.83 16.38 -18.75
CA CYS A 221 4.12 16.43 -19.41
C CYS A 221 4.48 17.85 -19.86
N ALA A 222 5.77 18.18 -19.81
CA ALA A 222 6.24 19.53 -20.18
C ALA A 222 7.68 19.57 -20.67
N ASP A 223 8.01 20.58 -21.47
CA ASP A 223 9.37 21.03 -21.71
C ASP A 223 9.77 22.10 -20.69
N LYS A 224 10.90 21.92 -20.01
CA LYS A 224 11.45 22.94 -19.11
C LYS A 224 12.18 24.01 -19.91
N GLY A 225 11.55 25.17 -20.03
CA GLY A 225 12.17 26.40 -20.50
C GLY A 225 13.02 27.10 -19.43
N PHE A 226 13.47 28.33 -19.74
CA PHE A 226 14.27 29.13 -18.80
C PHE A 226 13.49 29.58 -17.56
N ILE A 227 12.19 29.88 -17.74
CA ILE A 227 11.30 30.39 -16.67
C ILE A 227 10.01 29.57 -16.60
N ASN A 228 9.47 29.17 -17.75
CA ASN A 228 8.17 28.50 -17.86
C ASN A 228 8.34 27.03 -18.22
N TYR A 229 7.28 26.27 -17.98
CA TYR A 229 7.13 24.90 -18.44
C TYR A 229 6.12 24.93 -19.57
N ASP A 230 6.53 24.50 -20.75
CA ASP A 230 5.66 24.42 -21.92
C ASP A 230 5.01 23.05 -21.93
N SER A 231 3.69 23.00 -21.71
CA SER A 231 2.95 21.73 -21.67
C SER A 231 3.12 20.95 -22.98
N LYS A 232 3.24 19.62 -22.84
CA LYS A 232 3.42 18.64 -23.91
C LYS A 232 2.44 17.49 -23.77
N ASP A 233 2.20 16.83 -24.89
CA ASP A 233 1.43 15.60 -24.89
C ASP A 233 2.31 14.49 -24.30
N CYS A 234 1.83 13.78 -23.28
CA CYS A 234 2.60 12.70 -22.67
C CYS A 234 2.77 11.48 -23.59
N THR A 235 2.06 11.45 -24.72
CA THR A 235 2.21 10.44 -25.77
C THR A 235 3.30 10.80 -26.78
N ASP A 236 3.92 11.97 -26.68
CA ASP A 236 5.07 12.35 -27.49
C ASP A 236 6.24 11.36 -27.26
N GLU A 237 7.00 11.07 -28.32
CA GLU A 237 8.02 10.01 -28.34
C GLU A 237 9.05 10.19 -27.22
N GLU A 238 9.45 11.42 -26.90
CA GLU A 238 10.41 11.71 -25.83
C GLU A 238 9.98 11.22 -24.44
N PHE A 239 8.67 11.21 -24.13
CA PHE A 239 8.14 10.78 -22.84
C PHE A 239 7.83 9.27 -22.82
N VAL A 240 7.44 8.70 -23.96
CA VAL A 240 7.15 7.27 -24.11
C VAL A 240 8.43 6.44 -24.17
N LYS A 241 9.45 6.93 -24.89
CA LYS A 241 10.67 6.18 -25.20
C LYS A 241 11.39 5.63 -23.95
N PRO A 242 11.57 6.38 -22.85
CA PRO A 242 12.17 5.85 -21.62
C PRO A 242 11.49 4.60 -21.07
N PHE A 243 10.16 4.50 -21.18
CA PHE A 243 9.42 3.31 -20.75
C PHE A 243 9.67 2.14 -21.69
N THR A 244 9.52 2.35 -23.00
CA THR A 244 9.67 1.29 -23.98
C THR A 244 11.11 0.78 -24.07
N ASP A 245 12.12 1.64 -23.88
CA ASP A 245 13.53 1.26 -23.80
C ASP A 245 13.82 0.34 -22.61
N ALA A 246 13.08 0.50 -21.50
CA ALA A 246 13.15 -0.35 -20.32
C ALA A 246 12.26 -1.61 -20.43
N GLY A 247 11.61 -1.82 -21.57
CA GLY A 247 10.66 -2.91 -21.79
C GLY A 247 9.29 -2.71 -21.15
N VAL A 248 9.03 -1.53 -20.56
CA VAL A 248 7.74 -1.20 -19.94
C VAL A 248 6.74 -0.79 -21.02
N ALA A 249 5.60 -1.46 -21.05
CA ALA A 249 4.52 -1.09 -21.97
C ALA A 249 3.96 0.29 -21.61
N PHE A 250 3.68 1.09 -22.64
CA PHE A 250 2.98 2.37 -22.50
C PHE A 250 1.67 2.30 -23.28
N GLU A 251 0.54 2.49 -22.59
CA GLU A 251 -0.79 2.40 -23.18
C GLU A 251 -1.51 3.75 -23.16
N SER A 252 -1.87 4.25 -24.34
CA SER A 252 -2.61 5.51 -24.52
C SER A 252 -3.97 5.31 -25.21
N ASP A 253 -4.32 4.09 -25.63
CA ASP A 253 -5.67 3.79 -26.10
C ASP A 253 -6.63 3.59 -24.92
N CYS A 254 -7.35 4.66 -24.57
CA CYS A 254 -8.30 4.64 -23.47
C CYS A 254 -9.46 3.64 -23.69
N ALA A 255 -9.83 3.32 -24.93
CA ALA A 255 -10.85 2.30 -25.19
C ALA A 255 -10.31 0.90 -24.89
N LYS A 256 -9.03 0.65 -25.19
CA LYS A 256 -8.35 -0.59 -24.82
C LYS A 256 -8.24 -0.73 -23.30
N LEU A 257 -7.79 0.31 -22.60
CA LEU A 257 -7.67 0.31 -21.13
C LEU A 257 -9.00 0.02 -20.43
N ARG A 258 -10.08 0.71 -20.82
CA ARG A 258 -11.43 0.49 -20.25
C ARG A 258 -11.95 -0.93 -20.47
N ASN A 259 -11.56 -1.55 -21.58
CA ASN A 259 -11.99 -2.90 -21.89
C ASN A 259 -11.06 -4.00 -21.35
N MET A 260 -9.89 -3.62 -20.85
CA MET A 260 -8.89 -4.53 -20.33
C MET A 260 -9.38 -5.19 -19.04
N THR A 261 -9.11 -6.49 -18.88
CA THR A 261 -9.21 -7.16 -17.57
C THR A 261 -7.92 -6.99 -16.80
N LEU A 262 -7.91 -7.25 -15.50
CA LEU A 262 -6.68 -7.24 -14.72
C LEU A 262 -5.62 -8.20 -15.28
N ALA A 263 -6.01 -9.43 -15.64
CA ALA A 263 -5.12 -10.37 -16.32
C ALA A 263 -4.62 -9.84 -17.67
N GLY A 264 -5.46 -9.11 -18.40
CA GLY A 264 -5.06 -8.45 -19.64
C GLY A 264 -4.01 -7.36 -19.40
N ALA A 265 -4.15 -6.60 -18.32
CA ALA A 265 -3.19 -5.57 -17.91
C ALA A 265 -1.86 -6.18 -17.47
N MET A 266 -1.90 -7.24 -16.67
CA MET A 266 -0.70 -8.01 -16.30
C MET A 266 0.00 -8.57 -17.53
N ALA A 267 -0.74 -9.18 -18.47
CA ALA A 267 -0.17 -9.72 -19.69
C ALA A 267 0.45 -8.62 -20.58
N ALA A 268 -0.19 -7.45 -20.67
CA ALA A 268 0.31 -6.34 -21.46
C ALA A 268 1.50 -5.62 -20.79
N GLY A 269 1.57 -5.60 -19.46
CA GLY A 269 2.69 -5.08 -18.68
C GLY A 269 3.77 -6.12 -18.35
N ALA A 270 3.71 -7.33 -18.93
CA ALA A 270 4.65 -8.40 -18.63
C ALA A 270 6.07 -8.06 -19.08
N LEU A 271 7.02 -8.17 -18.16
CA LEU A 271 8.44 -7.92 -18.37
C LEU A 271 9.23 -9.23 -18.51
N SER A 272 10.44 -9.14 -19.07
CA SER A 272 11.31 -10.31 -19.27
C SER A 272 11.80 -10.96 -17.96
N ASN A 273 11.73 -10.25 -16.84
CA ASN A 273 12.07 -10.77 -15.52
C ASN A 273 10.89 -11.45 -14.80
N GLY A 274 9.72 -11.54 -15.45
CA GLY A 274 8.51 -12.16 -14.91
C GLY A 274 7.60 -11.21 -14.12
N GLY A 275 8.01 -9.97 -13.88
CA GLY A 275 7.18 -8.95 -13.23
C GLY A 275 6.18 -8.27 -14.17
N HIS A 276 5.24 -7.51 -13.58
CA HIS A 276 4.26 -6.75 -14.33
C HIS A 276 4.30 -5.25 -14.00
N LEU A 277 4.66 -4.43 -14.99
CA LEU A 277 4.71 -2.98 -14.90
C LEU A 277 4.19 -2.37 -16.21
N MET A 278 3.24 -1.45 -16.11
CA MET A 278 2.69 -0.73 -17.26
C MET A 278 2.61 0.77 -16.95
N ALA A 279 2.95 1.59 -17.94
CA ALA A 279 2.63 3.00 -17.96
C ALA A 279 1.31 3.24 -18.73
N ILE A 280 0.47 4.15 -18.24
CA ILE A 280 -0.77 4.56 -18.88
C ILE A 280 -0.82 6.08 -19.01
N TYR A 281 -1.49 6.57 -20.04
CA TYR A 281 -1.73 8.00 -20.22
C TYR A 281 -2.80 8.51 -19.25
N ASP A 282 -2.53 9.61 -18.53
CA ASP A 282 -3.44 10.19 -17.52
C ASP A 282 -4.80 10.62 -18.09
N ASP A 283 -4.86 11.11 -19.32
CA ASP A 283 -6.14 11.44 -20.00
C ASP A 283 -7.08 10.22 -20.16
N CYS A 284 -6.58 9.00 -19.95
CA CYS A 284 -7.41 7.79 -19.91
C CYS A 284 -8.03 7.50 -18.54
N VAL A 285 -7.75 8.34 -17.52
CA VAL A 285 -8.23 8.20 -16.15
C VAL A 285 -9.03 9.45 -15.77
N GLU A 286 -10.28 9.27 -15.35
CA GLU A 286 -11.09 10.35 -14.82
C GLU A 286 -10.50 10.84 -13.49
N SER A 287 -9.80 11.99 -13.51
CA SER A 287 -9.01 12.45 -12.36
C SER A 287 -9.86 12.83 -11.14
N ASN A 288 -11.12 13.17 -11.35
CA ASN A 288 -12.06 13.70 -10.36
C ASN A 288 -11.52 14.83 -9.47
N TRP A 289 -10.35 15.39 -9.77
CA TRP A 289 -9.64 16.29 -8.90
C TRP A 289 -10.45 17.56 -8.61
N LYS A 290 -10.42 18.02 -7.35
CA LYS A 290 -11.14 19.22 -6.91
C LYS A 290 -10.30 20.07 -5.97
N SER A 291 -9.81 21.20 -6.49
CA SER A 291 -9.16 22.25 -5.69
C SER A 291 -9.93 22.77 -4.47
N SER A 292 -11.25 22.55 -4.41
CA SER A 292 -12.09 22.95 -3.29
C SER A 292 -12.03 22.01 -2.08
N VAL A 293 -11.43 20.83 -2.22
CA VAL A 293 -11.24 19.84 -1.15
C VAL A 293 -9.98 20.20 -0.36
N ASP A 294 -10.08 21.29 0.42
CA ASP A 294 -8.93 21.97 1.05
C ASP A 294 -8.88 21.84 2.58
N SER A 295 -9.71 20.95 3.15
CA SER A 295 -9.67 20.56 4.56
C SER A 295 -10.08 19.10 4.75
N ILE A 296 -9.71 18.49 5.88
CA ILE A 296 -10.00 17.08 6.22
C ILE A 296 -11.51 16.81 6.14
N GLU A 297 -12.32 17.72 6.70
CA GLU A 297 -13.78 17.58 6.81
C GLU A 297 -14.46 17.58 5.43
N LYS A 298 -13.79 18.10 4.39
CA LYS A 298 -14.30 18.12 3.02
C LYS A 298 -13.95 16.86 2.24
N VAL A 299 -12.96 16.08 2.67
CA VAL A 299 -12.51 14.89 1.93
C VAL A 299 -13.60 13.83 1.90
N LYS A 300 -14.15 13.43 3.05
CA LYS A 300 -15.16 12.36 3.09
C LYS A 300 -16.41 12.67 2.25
N PRO A 301 -17.06 13.84 2.36
CA PRO A 301 -18.23 14.15 1.53
C PRO A 301 -17.90 14.20 0.03
N TYR A 302 -16.68 14.63 -0.32
CA TYR A 302 -16.22 14.60 -1.70
C TYR A 302 -16.02 13.17 -2.21
N VAL A 303 -15.39 12.29 -1.41
CA VAL A 303 -15.20 10.86 -1.72
C VAL A 303 -16.55 10.19 -1.90
N GLU A 304 -17.50 10.39 -0.99
CA GLU A 304 -18.87 9.83 -1.08
C GLU A 304 -19.53 10.19 -2.41
N LYS A 305 -19.51 11.47 -2.78
CA LYS A 305 -20.09 11.95 -4.04
C LYS A 305 -19.37 11.42 -5.27
N THR A 306 -18.04 11.31 -5.21
CA THR A 306 -17.23 10.83 -6.34
C THR A 306 -17.46 9.33 -6.54
N MET A 307 -17.45 8.55 -5.46
CA MET A 307 -17.76 7.12 -5.50
C MET A 307 -19.19 6.85 -5.98
N GLU A 308 -20.18 7.65 -5.58
CA GLU A 308 -21.55 7.55 -6.10
C GLU A 308 -21.62 7.77 -7.61
N LYS A 309 -20.82 8.72 -8.14
CA LYS A 309 -20.76 9.04 -9.57
C LYS A 309 -20.04 7.96 -10.38
N GLU A 310 -18.87 7.53 -9.91
CA GLU A 310 -17.93 6.74 -10.71
C GLU A 310 -18.07 5.24 -10.54
N ARG A 311 -18.60 4.77 -9.40
CA ARG A 311 -18.73 3.34 -9.14
C ARG A 311 -19.59 2.67 -10.21
N GLY A 312 -18.97 1.81 -11.01
CA GLY A 312 -19.62 1.08 -12.08
C GLY A 312 -19.78 1.87 -13.39
N SER A 313 -19.12 3.03 -13.54
CA SER A 313 -19.07 3.77 -14.83
C SER A 313 -18.41 2.94 -15.95
N GLY A 314 -17.48 2.07 -15.56
CA GLY A 314 -16.65 1.27 -16.48
C GLY A 314 -15.39 1.99 -16.94
N ASP A 315 -15.31 3.31 -16.73
CA ASP A 315 -14.12 4.12 -16.97
C ASP A 315 -13.07 3.89 -15.86
N LEU A 316 -11.79 4.09 -16.19
CA LEU A 316 -10.77 4.20 -15.15
C LEU A 316 -10.96 5.54 -14.44
N PHE A 317 -10.87 5.55 -13.12
CA PHE A 317 -11.04 6.77 -12.34
C PHE A 317 -10.15 6.77 -11.11
N MET A 318 -9.74 7.96 -10.70
CA MET A 318 -9.11 8.15 -9.41
C MET A 318 -10.04 8.90 -8.46
N VAL A 319 -9.81 8.70 -7.17
CA VAL A 319 -10.48 9.42 -6.10
C VAL A 319 -9.44 10.13 -5.27
N GLN A 320 -9.55 11.46 -5.22
CA GLN A 320 -8.71 12.31 -4.41
C GLN A 320 -9.03 12.12 -2.91
N SER A 321 -8.27 11.27 -2.23
CA SER A 321 -8.39 11.03 -0.78
C SER A 321 -7.33 11.81 0.00
N PHE A 322 -7.15 13.08 -0.35
CA PHE A 322 -6.22 13.99 0.31
C PHE A 322 -6.69 15.45 0.24
N ILE A 323 -6.05 16.29 1.04
CA ILE A 323 -6.32 17.73 1.08
C ILE A 323 -5.55 18.41 -0.06
N GLN A 324 -6.27 19.03 -0.99
CA GLN A 324 -5.68 19.88 -2.00
C GLN A 324 -5.44 21.27 -1.45
N GLN A 325 -4.26 21.84 -1.71
CA GLN A 325 -3.97 23.21 -1.30
C GLN A 325 -3.36 24.02 -2.41
N LYS A 326 -3.71 25.31 -2.43
CA LYS A 326 -3.26 26.23 -3.49
C LYS A 326 -1.84 26.74 -3.30
N PHE A 327 -1.23 26.56 -2.12
CA PHE A 327 0.09 27.11 -1.82
C PHE A 327 0.93 26.23 -0.89
N LEU A 328 0.48 25.93 0.33
CA LEU A 328 1.23 25.09 1.25
C LEU A 328 0.68 23.67 1.21
N MET A 329 1.52 22.66 1.01
CA MET A 329 1.14 21.26 1.12
C MET A 329 1.10 20.86 2.61
N LYS A 330 -0.09 20.71 3.16
CA LYS A 330 -0.38 20.09 4.46
C LYS A 330 -0.68 18.65 4.17
N GLN A 331 0.28 17.82 4.49
CA GLN A 331 0.01 16.40 4.60
C GLN A 331 -0.72 16.18 5.93
N SER A 332 -1.79 15.40 5.89
CA SER A 332 -2.52 14.98 7.08
C SER A 332 -2.31 13.50 7.26
N THR A 333 -1.42 13.13 8.18
CA THR A 333 -1.24 11.73 8.59
C THR A 333 -2.52 11.17 9.23
N GLU A 334 -3.27 12.03 9.93
CA GLU A 334 -4.57 11.72 10.51
C GLU A 334 -5.61 11.33 9.46
N LEU A 335 -5.64 12.04 8.32
CA LEU A 335 -6.57 11.73 7.24
C LEU A 335 -6.33 10.32 6.69
N ASN A 336 -5.10 9.82 6.64
CA ASN A 336 -4.83 8.45 6.22
C ASN A 336 -5.34 7.40 7.24
N LYS A 337 -5.33 7.72 8.54
CA LYS A 337 -5.97 6.88 9.57
C LYS A 337 -7.48 6.84 9.35
N ASP A 338 -8.09 7.99 9.09
CA ASP A 338 -9.51 8.09 8.74
C ASP A 338 -9.83 7.25 7.49
N ILE A 339 -9.03 7.37 6.42
CA ILE A 339 -9.22 6.62 5.18
C ILE A 339 -9.15 5.11 5.43
N ALA A 340 -8.15 4.64 6.19
CA ALA A 340 -8.05 3.23 6.55
C ALA A 340 -9.31 2.76 7.32
N SER A 341 -9.84 3.59 8.22
CA SER A 341 -11.09 3.30 8.93
C SER A 341 -12.31 3.27 7.99
N TRP A 342 -12.35 4.11 6.96
CA TRP A 342 -13.46 4.13 6.01
C TRP A 342 -13.45 2.91 5.09
N ILE A 343 -12.27 2.42 4.70
CA ILE A 343 -12.15 1.19 3.89
C ILE A 343 -12.59 -0.03 4.70
N THR A 344 -12.18 -0.13 5.96
CA THR A 344 -12.44 -1.31 6.80
C THR A 344 -13.80 -1.28 7.50
N GLY A 345 -14.29 -0.09 7.85
CA GLY A 345 -15.53 0.10 8.61
C GLY A 345 -16.76 0.45 7.77
N SER A 346 -16.63 0.61 6.45
CA SER A 346 -17.75 0.94 5.57
C SER A 346 -17.54 0.43 4.15
N ASN A 347 -18.56 0.55 3.29
CA ASN A 347 -18.49 0.24 1.86
C ASN A 347 -18.15 1.47 1.00
N LEU A 348 -17.55 2.51 1.60
CA LEU A 348 -17.30 3.78 0.91
C LEU A 348 -16.40 3.60 -0.32
N TYR A 349 -15.35 2.80 -0.18
CA TYR A 349 -14.37 2.57 -1.25
C TYR A 349 -14.64 1.31 -2.08
N ASP A 350 -15.79 0.64 -1.90
CA ASP A 350 -16.15 -0.50 -2.74
C ASP A 350 -16.13 -0.10 -4.21
N GLY A 351 -15.37 -0.85 -5.02
CA GLY A 351 -15.17 -0.58 -6.44
C GLY A 351 -14.31 0.65 -6.78
N VAL A 352 -13.54 1.22 -5.84
CA VAL A 352 -12.58 2.30 -6.18
C VAL A 352 -11.53 1.77 -7.16
N ASN A 353 -11.19 2.51 -8.22
CA ASN A 353 -10.11 2.08 -9.10
C ASN A 353 -8.75 2.57 -8.56
N PHE A 354 -8.45 3.86 -8.64
CA PHE A 354 -7.27 4.44 -8.00
C PHE A 354 -7.65 5.24 -6.75
N LEU A 355 -7.28 4.75 -5.57
CA LEU A 355 -7.39 5.52 -4.32
C LEU A 355 -6.11 6.32 -4.14
N GLU A 356 -6.19 7.64 -4.30
CA GLU A 356 -5.02 8.50 -4.32
C GLU A 356 -4.78 9.16 -2.95
N ILE A 357 -3.54 9.08 -2.44
CA ILE A 357 -3.13 9.69 -1.15
C ILE A 357 -1.86 10.52 -1.26
N ASN A 358 -1.70 11.51 -0.38
CA ASN A 358 -0.52 12.39 -0.36
C ASN A 358 0.71 11.76 0.29
N THR A 359 0.61 10.91 1.33
CA THR A 359 1.81 10.35 1.99
C THR A 359 1.66 8.87 2.26
N ILE A 360 2.49 8.04 1.64
CA ILE A 360 2.46 6.59 1.89
C ILE A 360 2.95 6.22 3.30
N CYS A 361 3.76 7.07 3.93
CA CYS A 361 4.44 6.75 5.18
C CYS A 361 3.55 6.77 6.41
N ALA A 362 2.32 7.27 6.31
CA ALA A 362 1.34 7.24 7.39
C ALA A 362 0.15 6.36 6.97
N SER A 363 -0.02 5.21 7.62
CA SER A 363 -1.09 4.23 7.33
C SER A 363 -1.12 3.67 5.89
N GLY A 364 -0.15 3.96 5.02
CA GLY A 364 -0.15 3.51 3.62
C GLY A 364 -0.19 1.99 3.49
N MET A 365 0.59 1.27 4.30
CA MET A 365 0.54 -0.20 4.32
C MET A 365 -0.83 -0.73 4.77
N ALA A 366 -1.47 -0.10 5.75
CA ALA A 366 -2.78 -0.51 6.24
C ALA A 366 -3.87 -0.28 5.19
N ILE A 367 -3.86 0.89 4.54
CA ILE A 367 -4.73 1.21 3.40
C ILE A 367 -4.52 0.19 2.28
N SER A 368 -3.27 -0.04 1.88
CA SER A 368 -2.89 -0.95 0.80
C SER A 368 -3.37 -2.39 1.04
N ARG A 369 -3.13 -2.94 2.24
CA ARG A 369 -3.64 -4.26 2.64
C ARG A 369 -5.17 -4.32 2.64
N SER A 370 -5.84 -3.24 3.06
CA SER A 370 -7.30 -3.16 3.05
C SER A 370 -7.88 -3.12 1.62
N LEU A 371 -7.11 -2.64 0.65
CA LEU A 371 -7.40 -2.75 -0.79
C LEU A 371 -6.94 -4.09 -1.39
N GLY A 372 -6.33 -4.96 -0.58
CA GLY A 372 -5.94 -6.33 -0.93
C GLY A 372 -4.54 -6.52 -1.47
N ALA A 373 -3.67 -5.52 -1.41
CA ALA A 373 -2.28 -5.73 -1.80
C ALA A 373 -1.57 -6.69 -0.84
N THR A 374 -0.65 -7.49 -1.37
CA THR A 374 0.26 -8.29 -0.56
C THR A 374 1.52 -7.48 -0.27
N ILE A 375 1.90 -7.37 1.01
CA ILE A 375 3.13 -6.71 1.43
C ILE A 375 3.94 -7.73 2.23
N SER A 376 5.09 -8.13 1.72
CA SER A 376 5.97 -9.06 2.42
C SER A 376 6.48 -8.44 3.73
N GLN A 377 6.92 -9.28 4.68
CA GLN A 377 7.50 -8.76 5.91
C GLN A 377 8.77 -7.93 5.64
N ALA A 378 9.58 -8.35 4.65
CA ALA A 378 10.83 -7.65 4.31
C ALA A 378 10.57 -6.24 3.74
N ASP A 379 9.51 -6.11 2.94
CA ASP A 379 9.08 -4.83 2.38
C ASP A 379 8.52 -3.93 3.48
N ALA A 380 7.65 -4.48 4.33
CA ALA A 380 7.09 -3.75 5.47
C ALA A 380 8.21 -3.22 6.39
N ASP A 381 9.21 -4.04 6.71
CA ASP A 381 10.35 -3.63 7.53
C ASP A 381 11.17 -2.51 6.85
N THR A 382 11.33 -2.60 5.52
CA THR A 382 12.03 -1.57 4.74
C THR A 382 11.24 -0.27 4.70
N CYS A 383 9.94 -0.33 4.44
CA CYS A 383 9.02 0.79 4.50
C CYS A 383 9.11 1.50 5.85
N ILE A 384 8.91 0.76 6.96
CA ILE A 384 8.92 1.31 8.32
C ILE A 384 10.24 2.03 8.60
N ARG A 385 11.37 1.39 8.31
CA ARG A 385 12.70 1.96 8.53
C ARG A 385 12.93 3.23 7.73
N ARG A 386 12.53 3.26 6.45
CA ARG A 386 12.69 4.42 5.57
C ARG A 386 11.78 5.56 5.98
N CYS A 387 10.50 5.28 6.20
CA CYS A 387 9.53 6.28 6.64
C CYS A 387 9.91 6.93 7.98
N LYS A 388 10.41 6.16 8.96
CA LYS A 388 10.93 6.74 10.22
C LYS A 388 12.11 7.69 10.02
N THR A 389 12.95 7.40 9.02
CA THR A 389 14.14 8.21 8.73
C THR A 389 13.78 9.45 7.93
N ASP A 390 12.86 9.31 6.97
CA ASP A 390 12.61 10.29 5.92
C ASP A 390 11.34 11.12 6.13
N CYS A 391 10.42 10.65 6.97
CA CYS A 391 9.25 11.40 7.43
C CYS A 391 9.20 11.50 8.97
N PRO A 392 9.94 12.42 9.61
CA PRO A 392 9.91 12.59 11.06
C PRO A 392 8.53 12.97 11.63
N ALA A 393 7.66 13.52 10.79
CA ALA A 393 6.29 13.88 11.15
C ALA A 393 5.29 12.73 10.94
N CYS A 394 5.70 11.63 10.30
CA CYS A 394 4.88 10.45 10.17
C CYS A 394 4.99 9.62 11.44
N GLU A 395 3.87 9.42 12.11
CA GLU A 395 3.72 8.29 13.02
C GLU A 395 3.63 7.03 12.12
N VAL A 396 4.73 6.28 12.05
CA VAL A 396 4.91 5.13 11.16
C VAL A 396 4.49 3.84 11.84
#